data_AF-A0A1Y6FQS9-F1
#
_entry.id   AF-A0A1Y6FQS9-F1
#
_cell.length_a   1.000
_cell.length_b   1.000
_cell.length_c   1.000
_cell.angle_alpha   90.00
_cell.angle_beta   90.00
_cell.angle_gamma   90.00
#
_symmetry.space_group_name_H-M   'P 1'
#
loop_
_entity.id
_entity.type
_entity.pdbx_description
1 polymer ?
#
loop_
_entity_poly.entity_id
_entity_poly.type
_entity_poly.pdbx_seq_one_letter_code
_entity_poly.pdbx_strand_id
1 'polypeptide(L)'
;MIAPSPSHILARPGAWRAALRLLLTLVAMVAVAARPVMAQSMLRDAETEALFQDMVDPLLVAAGLRPGQVRVHLLGDRSINAFVAGSQDIYVFSGLIETADSANEVQGVLAHELGHIMGGHAIRASDGAKTATGISLLSLLLGAAAIAAGGSDAGMGIMMAGQQAALGKYLAFSRVQEATADAAGAQYLSKAGISGKGSLDFFKKLQNLEFRYAVKQDDDQAYSRTHPLSGDRIQALREVYVVDPAWDKPSDPQLEARFQRVKAKLLGYMEEPERTLRKYPESDKSVPARYARAYAWHKSAYPQKALDEVDALIATNPEDPYFLELEGQVLLESGRPKEAIPPLRKAVANSKSQPLIASTLGHALIATEDPANFPEAEKVLKTAVALDNENPFAWYQLGIVYANRGDQARAALASAERYSLEGGQPMLALRNAEMAMQGLPQGSPDWIRAQDISMVARAEVERTRKRR
;
A
#
# COMPACT_ATOMS: atom_id res chain seq x y z
N MET A 1 69.21 -47.41 25.33
CA MET A 1 67.76 -47.11 25.29
C MET A 1 67.62 -45.62 25.01
N ILE A 2 67.30 -45.29 23.76
CA ILE A 2 67.26 -43.95 23.20
C ILE A 2 65.78 -43.62 22.93
N ALA A 3 65.32 -42.46 23.39
CA ALA A 3 63.93 -42.01 23.33
C ALA A 3 63.41 -41.88 21.89
N PRO A 4 62.10 -42.10 21.64
CA PRO A 4 61.51 -41.83 20.34
C PRO A 4 61.20 -40.34 20.15
N SER A 5 61.44 -39.88 18.92
CA SER A 5 61.19 -38.53 18.39
C SER A 5 59.72 -38.08 18.50
N PRO A 6 59.44 -36.78 18.72
CA PRO A 6 58.07 -36.25 18.66
C PRO A 6 57.63 -36.08 17.20
N SER A 7 56.61 -36.84 16.78
CA SER A 7 55.90 -36.60 15.53
C SER A 7 55.00 -35.36 15.66
N HIS A 8 55.36 -34.29 14.94
CA HIS A 8 54.53 -33.11 14.78
C HIS A 8 53.20 -33.47 14.09
N ILE A 9 52.07 -33.35 14.81
CA ILE A 9 50.74 -33.29 14.19
C ILE A 9 50.59 -31.90 13.59
N LEU A 10 50.97 -31.77 12.31
CA LEU A 10 50.65 -30.60 11.51
C LEU A 10 49.13 -30.57 11.27
N ALA A 11 48.43 -29.68 11.97
CA ALA A 11 47.05 -29.34 11.63
C ALA A 11 47.02 -28.85 10.17
N ARG A 12 46.32 -29.58 9.30
CA ARG A 12 46.26 -29.29 7.87
C ARG A 12 45.68 -27.87 7.65
N PRO A 13 46.43 -26.93 7.06
CA PRO A 13 46.04 -25.52 6.93
C PRO A 13 44.85 -25.26 5.97
N GLY A 14 44.19 -26.31 5.47
CA GLY A 14 43.07 -26.24 4.53
C GLY A 14 41.69 -26.12 5.19
N ALA A 15 41.49 -26.68 6.39
CA ALA A 15 40.16 -26.75 7.02
C ALA A 15 39.64 -25.37 7.44
N TRP A 16 40.51 -24.52 7.99
CA TRP A 16 40.17 -23.14 8.35
C TRP A 16 39.84 -22.28 7.14
N ARG A 17 40.58 -22.46 6.03
CA ARG A 17 40.33 -21.74 4.77
C ARG A 17 39.03 -22.17 4.10
N ALA A 18 38.66 -23.45 4.23
CA ALA A 18 37.38 -23.97 3.73
C ALA A 18 36.19 -23.45 4.56
N ALA A 19 36.29 -23.48 5.90
CA ALA A 19 35.27 -22.94 6.80
C ALA A 19 35.06 -21.43 6.62
N LEU A 20 36.15 -20.65 6.48
CA LEU A 20 36.09 -19.22 6.24
C LEU A 20 35.47 -18.88 4.88
N ARG A 21 35.78 -19.65 3.83
CA ARG A 21 35.14 -19.50 2.51
C ARG A 21 33.65 -19.78 2.59
N LEU A 22 33.24 -20.87 3.26
CA LEU A 22 31.84 -21.24 3.42
C LEU A 22 31.05 -20.15 4.16
N LEU A 23 31.60 -19.62 5.24
CA LEU A 23 31.04 -18.50 6.01
C LEU A 23 30.89 -17.24 5.14
N LEU A 24 31.92 -16.87 4.37
CA LEU A 24 31.89 -15.71 3.47
C LEU A 24 30.88 -15.88 2.33
N THR A 25 30.73 -17.07 1.75
CA THR A 25 29.66 -17.34 0.77
C THR A 25 28.27 -17.29 1.41
N LEU A 26 28.11 -17.73 2.65
CA LEU A 26 26.83 -17.66 3.35
C LEU A 26 26.45 -16.20 3.64
N VAL A 27 27.41 -15.39 4.10
CA VAL A 27 27.23 -13.95 4.31
C VAL A 27 26.95 -13.22 3.00
N ALA A 28 27.65 -13.56 1.91
CA ALA A 28 27.40 -12.98 0.60
C ALA A 28 26.01 -13.37 0.04
N MET A 29 25.56 -14.61 0.24
CA MET A 29 24.21 -15.04 -0.16
C MET A 29 23.12 -14.35 0.66
N VAL A 30 23.33 -14.13 1.96
CA VAL A 30 22.40 -13.37 2.81
C VAL A 30 22.37 -11.88 2.41
N ALA A 31 23.52 -11.31 2.05
CA ALA A 31 23.62 -9.91 1.61
C ALA A 31 22.99 -9.66 0.23
N VAL A 32 23.04 -10.64 -0.69
CA VAL A 32 22.41 -10.54 -2.03
C VAL A 32 20.88 -10.72 -1.97
N ALA A 33 20.34 -11.31 -0.90
CA ALA A 33 18.90 -11.44 -0.69
C ALA A 33 18.23 -10.16 -0.16
N ALA A 34 19.00 -9.20 0.38
CA ALA A 34 18.47 -7.92 0.85
C ALA A 34 18.43 -6.92 -0.32
N ARG A 35 17.43 -7.05 -1.21
CA ARG A 35 17.10 -5.96 -2.12
C ARG A 35 16.61 -4.77 -1.27
N PRO A 36 17.05 -3.52 -1.54
CA PRO A 36 16.37 -2.38 -0.97
C PRO A 36 14.91 -2.48 -1.41
N VAL A 37 13.99 -2.50 -0.44
CA VAL A 37 12.58 -2.24 -0.73
C VAL A 37 12.58 -0.84 -1.34
N MET A 38 12.40 -0.77 -2.65
CA MET A 38 12.02 0.49 -3.28
C MET A 38 10.79 0.94 -2.51
N ALA A 39 10.83 2.13 -1.94
CA ALA A 39 9.67 2.68 -1.25
C ALA A 39 8.55 2.76 -2.28
N GLN A 40 7.62 1.80 -2.24
CA GLN A 40 6.41 1.82 -3.05
C GLN A 40 5.68 3.10 -2.65
N SER A 41 5.53 4.04 -3.59
CA SER A 41 4.87 5.30 -3.29
C SER A 41 3.38 5.01 -3.10
N MET A 42 2.87 5.31 -1.90
CA MET A 42 1.44 5.34 -1.67
C MET A 42 0.83 6.43 -2.57
N LEU A 43 -0.15 6.04 -3.38
CA LEU A 43 -0.90 6.94 -4.24
C LEU A 43 -2.15 7.38 -3.49
N ARG A 44 -2.13 8.61 -2.99
CA ARG A 44 -3.28 9.22 -2.33
C ARG A 44 -4.12 9.99 -3.32
N ASP A 45 -5.39 9.62 -3.41
CA ASP A 45 -6.34 10.23 -4.33
C ASP A 45 -7.74 10.23 -3.73
N ALA A 46 -8.40 11.39 -3.74
CA ALA A 46 -9.64 11.60 -3.01
C ALA A 46 -10.78 10.69 -3.49
N GLU A 47 -10.83 10.48 -4.80
CA GLU A 47 -11.85 9.67 -5.43
C GLU A 47 -11.59 8.18 -5.26
N THR A 48 -10.33 7.76 -5.44
CA THR A 48 -9.93 6.36 -5.33
C THR A 48 -10.08 5.86 -3.90
N GLU A 49 -9.67 6.66 -2.90
CA GLU A 49 -9.86 6.34 -1.48
C GLU A 49 -11.36 6.20 -1.15
N ALA A 50 -12.20 7.12 -1.65
CA ALA A 50 -13.65 7.04 -1.45
C ALA A 50 -14.27 5.82 -2.15
N LEU A 51 -13.84 5.50 -3.38
CA LEU A 51 -14.28 4.31 -4.11
C LEU A 51 -13.97 3.03 -3.32
N PHE A 52 -12.74 2.91 -2.82
CA PHE A 52 -12.38 1.74 -2.03
C PHE A 52 -13.16 1.66 -0.72
N GLN A 53 -13.42 2.79 -0.07
CA GLN A 53 -14.24 2.80 1.14
C GLN A 53 -15.67 2.32 0.85
N ASP A 54 -16.28 2.79 -0.23
CA ASP A 54 -17.62 2.36 -0.65
C ASP A 54 -17.66 0.87 -1.06
N MET A 55 -16.57 0.34 -1.58
CA MET A 55 -16.44 -1.10 -1.90
C MET A 55 -16.32 -1.96 -0.64
N VAL A 56 -15.54 -1.52 0.35
CA VAL A 56 -15.21 -2.32 1.53
C VAL A 56 -16.25 -2.19 2.65
N ASP A 57 -16.91 -1.03 2.81
CA ASP A 57 -17.83 -0.79 3.92
C ASP A 57 -18.98 -1.80 4.04
N PRO A 58 -19.66 -2.23 2.95
CA PRO A 58 -20.65 -3.30 3.03
C PRO A 58 -20.07 -4.63 3.54
N LEU A 59 -18.82 -4.92 3.19
CA LEU A 59 -18.09 -6.11 3.66
C LEU A 59 -17.73 -5.99 5.15
N LEU A 60 -17.35 -4.80 5.60
CA LEU A 60 -17.10 -4.51 7.03
C LEU A 60 -18.36 -4.75 7.85
N VAL A 61 -19.50 -4.21 7.41
CA VAL A 61 -20.79 -4.43 8.08
C VAL A 61 -21.14 -5.93 8.12
N ALA A 62 -20.94 -6.65 7.02
CA ALA A 62 -21.13 -8.11 6.95
C ALA A 62 -20.20 -8.90 7.88
N ALA A 63 -19.00 -8.38 8.15
CA ALA A 63 -18.02 -8.92 9.11
C ALA A 63 -18.29 -8.51 10.56
N GLY A 64 -19.29 -7.67 10.83
CA GLY A 64 -19.61 -7.16 12.17
C GLY A 64 -18.75 -5.97 12.62
N LEU A 65 -18.07 -5.31 11.67
CA LEU A 65 -17.29 -4.10 11.88
C LEU A 65 -18.13 -2.85 11.53
N ARG A 66 -17.69 -1.70 12.03
CA ARG A 66 -18.26 -0.39 11.66
C ARG A 66 -17.64 0.10 10.35
N PRO A 67 -18.39 0.81 9.50
CA PRO A 67 -17.84 1.52 8.33
C PRO A 67 -16.62 2.36 8.71
N GLY A 68 -15.62 2.41 7.83
CA GLY A 68 -14.37 3.14 8.05
C GLY A 68 -13.39 2.56 9.08
N GLN A 69 -13.68 1.38 9.68
CA GLN A 69 -12.72 0.73 10.59
C GLN A 69 -11.51 0.09 9.91
N VAL A 70 -11.64 -0.22 8.62
CA VAL A 70 -10.56 -0.71 7.77
C VAL A 70 -10.39 0.29 6.64
N ARG A 71 -9.14 0.69 6.41
CA ARG A 71 -8.76 1.59 5.32
C ARG A 71 -8.11 0.79 4.19
N VAL A 72 -8.30 1.27 2.97
CA VAL A 72 -7.71 0.67 1.77
C VAL A 72 -6.79 1.69 1.13
N HIS A 73 -5.53 1.31 0.96
CA HIS A 73 -4.46 2.16 0.43
C HIS A 73 -4.06 1.71 -0.96
N LEU A 74 -3.86 2.65 -1.88
CA LEU A 74 -3.33 2.34 -3.21
C LEU A 74 -1.80 2.46 -3.22
N LEU A 75 -1.11 1.45 -3.71
CA LEU A 75 0.33 1.50 -4.00
C LEU A 75 0.54 1.63 -5.51
N GLY A 76 1.42 2.54 -5.90
CA GLY A 76 1.79 2.82 -7.30
C GLY A 76 2.66 1.74 -7.94
N ASP A 77 2.38 0.47 -7.66
CA ASP A 77 3.08 -0.69 -8.19
C ASP A 77 2.24 -1.34 -9.29
N ARG A 78 2.87 -1.63 -10.43
CA ARG A 78 2.22 -2.20 -11.62
C ARG A 78 2.05 -3.72 -11.52
N SER A 79 2.67 -4.37 -10.54
CA SER A 79 2.40 -5.77 -10.25
C SER A 79 0.96 -5.97 -9.76
N ILE A 80 0.41 -7.14 -10.02
CA ILE A 80 -0.93 -7.50 -9.56
C ILE A 80 -0.77 -8.00 -8.13
N ASN A 81 -1.22 -7.22 -7.14
CA ASN A 81 -1.22 -7.63 -5.74
C ASN A 81 -2.24 -6.87 -4.88
N ALA A 82 -2.59 -7.48 -3.75
CA ALA A 82 -3.18 -6.84 -2.59
C ALA A 82 -2.70 -7.58 -1.34
N PHE A 83 -2.62 -6.91 -0.20
CA PHE A 83 -2.26 -7.54 1.06
C PHE A 83 -2.76 -6.75 2.27
N VAL A 84 -2.83 -7.43 3.41
CA VAL A 84 -3.12 -6.81 4.72
C VAL A 84 -1.82 -6.49 5.45
N ALA A 85 -1.73 -5.28 6.01
CA ALA A 85 -0.73 -4.97 7.03
C ALA A 85 -1.41 -4.61 8.36
N GLY A 86 -0.93 -5.20 9.46
CA GLY A 86 -1.54 -4.98 10.77
C GLY A 86 -2.96 -5.55 10.86
N SER A 87 -3.89 -4.77 11.42
CA SER A 87 -5.27 -5.21 11.70
C SER A 87 -6.35 -4.36 11.03
N GLN A 88 -5.99 -3.27 10.35
CA GLN A 88 -6.96 -2.26 9.88
C GLN A 88 -6.63 -1.68 8.50
N ASP A 89 -5.60 -2.17 7.82
CA ASP A 89 -5.17 -1.59 6.56
C ASP A 89 -5.01 -2.68 5.50
N ILE A 90 -5.69 -2.48 4.37
CA ILE A 90 -5.54 -3.26 3.14
C ILE A 90 -4.74 -2.40 2.17
N TYR A 91 -3.74 -2.98 1.51
CA TYR A 91 -2.95 -2.35 0.47
C TYR A 91 -3.30 -3.01 -0.85
N VAL A 92 -3.63 -2.20 -1.86
CA VAL A 92 -3.99 -2.65 -3.19
C VAL A 92 -3.00 -2.05 -4.18
N PHE A 93 -2.51 -2.85 -5.12
CA PHE A 93 -1.56 -2.35 -6.12
C PHE A 93 -2.31 -1.81 -7.32
N SER A 94 -1.77 -0.77 -7.96
CA SER A 94 -2.36 -0.19 -9.16
C SER A 94 -2.53 -1.22 -10.30
N GLY A 95 -1.61 -2.20 -10.42
CA GLY A 95 -1.72 -3.29 -11.38
C GLY A 95 -2.95 -4.17 -11.19
N LEU A 96 -3.43 -4.32 -9.95
CA LEU A 96 -4.67 -5.03 -9.66
C LEU A 96 -5.88 -4.28 -10.23
N ILE A 97 -5.95 -2.97 -10.02
CA ILE A 97 -7.04 -2.12 -10.53
C ILE A 97 -7.02 -2.06 -12.05
N GLU A 98 -5.83 -2.03 -12.67
CA GLU A 98 -5.71 -2.10 -14.12
C GLU A 98 -6.18 -3.45 -14.69
N THR A 99 -5.94 -4.55 -13.98
CA THR A 99 -6.31 -5.91 -14.41
C THR A 99 -7.78 -6.23 -14.19
N ALA A 100 -8.39 -5.69 -13.13
CA ALA A 100 -9.79 -5.96 -12.80
C ALA A 100 -10.74 -5.37 -13.86
N ASP A 101 -11.70 -6.15 -14.36
CA ASP A 101 -12.64 -5.67 -15.39
C ASP A 101 -13.90 -5.03 -14.80
N SER A 102 -14.19 -5.27 -13.52
CA SER A 102 -15.36 -4.72 -12.84
C SER A 102 -15.08 -4.39 -11.38
N ALA A 103 -15.93 -3.55 -10.80
CA ALA A 103 -15.95 -3.27 -9.37
C ALA A 103 -16.13 -4.55 -8.54
N ASN A 104 -16.91 -5.52 -9.04
CA ASN A 104 -17.18 -6.76 -8.33
C ASN A 104 -15.95 -7.67 -8.21
N GLU A 105 -15.04 -7.63 -9.19
CA GLU A 105 -13.74 -8.32 -9.09
C GLU A 105 -12.89 -7.74 -7.95
N VAL A 106 -12.81 -6.42 -7.84
CA VAL A 106 -12.08 -5.76 -6.75
C VAL A 106 -12.73 -6.05 -5.39
N GLN A 107 -14.06 -6.00 -5.30
CA GLN A 107 -14.77 -6.40 -4.07
C GLN A 107 -14.50 -7.84 -3.67
N GLY A 108 -14.35 -8.75 -4.64
CA GLY A 108 -13.96 -10.14 -4.39
C GLY A 108 -12.58 -10.25 -3.71
N VAL A 109 -11.60 -9.49 -4.20
CA VAL A 109 -10.26 -9.41 -3.58
C VAL A 109 -10.34 -8.78 -2.20
N LEU A 110 -11.02 -7.64 -2.05
CA LEU A 110 -11.16 -6.95 -0.76
C LEU A 110 -11.85 -7.83 0.30
N ALA A 111 -12.82 -8.67 -0.09
CA ALA A 111 -13.45 -9.63 0.80
C ALA A 111 -12.47 -10.72 1.27
N HIS A 112 -11.58 -11.19 0.39
CA HIS A 112 -10.52 -12.13 0.74
C HIS A 112 -9.50 -11.49 1.70
N GLU A 113 -9.05 -10.27 1.42
CA GLU A 113 -8.15 -9.52 2.33
C GLU A 113 -8.81 -9.24 3.69
N LEU A 114 -10.10 -8.91 3.72
CA LEU A 114 -10.84 -8.79 4.98
C LEU A 114 -10.89 -10.13 5.75
N GLY A 115 -10.96 -11.26 5.05
CA GLY A 115 -10.78 -12.59 5.62
C GLY A 115 -9.43 -12.74 6.34
N HIS A 116 -8.34 -12.23 5.76
CA HIS A 116 -7.03 -12.22 6.42
C HIS A 116 -6.98 -11.32 7.66
N ILE A 117 -7.63 -10.14 7.62
CA ILE A 117 -7.76 -9.25 8.80
C ILE A 117 -8.48 -9.98 9.92
N MET A 118 -9.67 -10.52 9.63
CA MET A 118 -10.52 -11.16 10.64
C MET A 118 -9.94 -12.47 11.16
N GLY A 119 -9.17 -13.19 10.34
CA GLY A 119 -8.39 -14.36 10.75
C GLY A 119 -7.14 -14.04 11.57
N GLY A 120 -6.74 -12.76 11.66
CA GLY A 120 -5.50 -12.33 12.31
C GLY A 120 -4.24 -12.89 11.62
N HIS A 121 -4.31 -13.16 10.32
CA HIS A 121 -3.25 -13.85 9.58
C HIS A 121 -1.99 -12.99 9.47
N ALA A 122 -2.11 -11.68 9.27
CA ALA A 122 -0.97 -10.75 9.21
C ALA A 122 -0.18 -10.72 10.54
N ILE A 123 -0.88 -10.73 11.68
CA ILE A 123 -0.26 -10.75 13.02
C ILE A 123 0.42 -12.12 13.29
N ARG A 124 -0.18 -13.21 12.80
CA ARG A 124 0.32 -14.59 12.97
C ARG A 124 1.24 -15.06 11.85
N ALA A 125 1.61 -14.21 10.90
CA ALA A 125 2.45 -14.59 9.76
C ALA A 125 3.77 -15.25 10.19
N SER A 126 4.32 -14.83 11.33
CA SER A 126 5.55 -15.39 11.88
C SER A 126 5.42 -16.82 12.42
N ASP A 127 4.23 -17.32 12.70
CA ASP A 127 4.03 -18.60 13.39
C ASP A 127 4.35 -19.81 12.48
N GLY A 128 3.97 -19.72 11.21
CA GLY A 128 4.38 -20.68 10.19
C GLY A 128 5.90 -20.71 10.00
N ALA A 129 6.52 -19.53 9.90
CA ALA A 129 7.97 -19.38 9.74
C ALA A 129 8.74 -19.91 10.97
N LYS A 130 8.28 -19.63 12.19
CA LYS A 130 8.86 -20.14 13.44
C LYS A 130 8.84 -21.66 13.48
N THR A 131 7.71 -22.28 13.13
CA THR A 131 7.56 -23.73 13.11
C THR A 131 8.49 -24.38 12.08
N ALA A 132 8.53 -23.85 10.86
CA ALA A 132 9.43 -24.34 9.80
C ALA A 132 10.92 -24.16 10.17
N THR A 133 11.27 -23.04 10.80
CA THR A 133 12.63 -22.78 11.31
C THR A 133 13.00 -23.79 12.40
N GLY A 134 12.08 -24.12 13.31
CA GLY A 134 12.28 -25.13 14.35
C GLY A 134 12.57 -26.52 13.78
N ILE A 135 11.81 -26.95 12.76
CA ILE A 135 12.06 -28.22 12.03
C ILE A 135 13.43 -28.18 11.38
N SER A 136 13.76 -27.10 10.65
CA SER A 136 15.04 -26.96 9.96
C SER A 136 16.24 -27.00 10.93
N LEU A 137 16.13 -26.32 12.07
CA LEU A 137 17.19 -26.30 13.09
C LEU A 137 17.36 -27.67 13.75
N LEU A 138 16.26 -28.34 14.10
CA LEU A 138 16.32 -29.70 14.64
C LEU A 138 16.97 -30.67 13.66
N SER A 139 16.58 -30.62 12.38
CA SER A 139 17.17 -31.47 11.34
C SER A 139 18.65 -31.15 11.06
N LEU A 140 19.05 -29.89 11.17
CA LEU A 140 20.46 -29.50 11.11
C LEU A 140 21.26 -30.10 12.28
N LEU A 141 20.73 -30.02 13.51
CA LEU A 141 21.36 -30.59 14.70
C LEU A 141 21.50 -32.12 14.59
N LEU A 142 20.42 -32.81 14.19
CA LEU A 142 20.41 -34.26 14.01
C LEU A 142 21.33 -34.70 12.86
N GLY A 143 21.32 -33.98 11.75
CA GLY A 143 22.22 -34.23 10.63
C GLY A 143 23.69 -34.05 11.00
N ALA A 144 24.02 -32.97 11.73
CA ALA A 144 25.38 -32.72 12.20
C ALA A 144 25.86 -33.79 13.19
N ALA A 145 24.98 -34.25 14.10
CA ALA A 145 25.28 -35.35 15.01
C ALA A 145 25.54 -36.66 14.27
N ALA A 146 24.75 -36.97 13.24
CA ALA A 146 24.94 -38.16 12.40
C ALA A 146 26.26 -38.10 11.60
N ILE A 147 26.62 -36.94 11.06
CA ILE A 147 27.92 -36.72 10.39
C ILE A 147 29.06 -36.94 11.39
N ALA A 148 28.97 -36.35 12.59
CA ALA A 148 29.98 -36.51 13.63
C ALA A 148 30.12 -37.97 14.12
N ALA A 149 29.03 -38.74 14.09
CA ALA A 149 29.02 -40.17 14.36
C ALA A 149 29.52 -41.06 13.20
N GLY A 150 30.00 -40.46 12.10
CA GLY A 150 30.57 -41.16 10.95
C GLY A 150 29.60 -41.47 9.81
N GLY A 151 28.34 -41.04 9.90
CA GLY A 151 27.31 -41.23 8.87
C GLY A 151 27.12 -39.98 8.01
N SER A 152 28.08 -39.66 7.13
CA SER A 152 28.03 -38.45 6.29
C SER A 152 26.77 -38.38 5.42
N ASP A 153 26.47 -39.47 4.72
CA ASP A 153 25.37 -39.53 3.75
C ASP A 153 24.02 -39.54 4.47
N ALA A 154 23.95 -40.26 5.60
CA ALA A 154 22.77 -40.27 6.46
C ALA A 154 22.50 -38.89 7.06
N GLY A 155 23.53 -38.18 7.52
CA GLY A 155 23.39 -36.84 8.08
C GLY A 155 22.97 -35.81 7.04
N MET A 156 23.52 -35.87 5.81
CA MET A 156 23.05 -35.04 4.70
C MET A 156 21.60 -35.36 4.31
N GLY A 157 21.22 -36.64 4.28
CA GLY A 157 19.84 -37.07 4.04
C GLY A 157 18.85 -36.52 5.07
N ILE A 158 19.23 -36.52 6.36
CA ILE A 158 18.43 -35.95 7.45
C ILE A 158 18.24 -34.43 7.27
N MET A 159 19.31 -33.71 6.92
CA MET A 159 19.23 -32.26 6.68
C MET A 159 18.29 -31.92 5.51
N MET A 160 18.42 -32.64 4.38
CA MET A 160 17.57 -32.43 3.21
C MET A 160 16.10 -32.78 3.50
N ALA A 161 15.85 -33.92 4.13
CA ALA A 161 14.50 -34.32 4.55
C ALA A 161 13.88 -33.29 5.50
N GLY A 162 14.69 -32.74 6.41
CA GLY A 162 14.30 -31.66 7.30
C GLY A 162 13.88 -30.37 6.60
N GLN A 163 14.67 -29.92 5.62
CA GLN A 163 14.32 -28.74 4.82
C GLN A 163 13.02 -28.95 4.04
N GLN A 164 12.84 -30.13 3.44
CA GLN A 164 11.61 -30.45 2.70
C GLN A 164 10.39 -30.55 3.62
N ALA A 165 10.55 -31.12 4.82
CA ALA A 165 9.51 -31.15 5.83
C ALA A 165 9.16 -29.74 6.34
N ALA A 166 10.15 -28.88 6.55
CA ALA A 166 9.96 -27.49 6.95
C ALA A 166 9.19 -26.68 5.90
N LEU A 167 9.59 -26.79 4.62
CA LEU A 167 8.89 -26.15 3.51
C LEU A 167 7.45 -26.69 3.38
N GLY A 168 7.28 -28.00 3.42
CA GLY A 168 5.96 -28.64 3.38
C GLY A 168 5.04 -28.15 4.50
N LYS A 169 5.58 -28.00 5.72
CA LYS A 169 4.84 -27.48 6.88
C LYS A 169 4.45 -26.00 6.72
N TYR A 170 5.36 -25.17 6.21
CA TYR A 170 5.08 -23.76 5.92
C TYR A 170 3.99 -23.60 4.85
N LEU A 171 4.10 -24.35 3.75
CA LEU A 171 3.10 -24.33 2.67
C LEU A 171 1.74 -24.84 3.15
N ALA A 172 1.70 -25.85 4.02
CA ALA A 172 0.46 -26.31 4.63
C ALA A 172 -0.18 -25.25 5.54
N PHE A 173 0.62 -24.53 6.33
CA PHE A 173 0.14 -23.41 7.14
C PHE A 173 -0.47 -22.30 6.28
N SER A 174 0.22 -21.88 5.22
CA SER A 174 -0.30 -20.89 4.27
C SER A 174 -1.61 -21.35 3.62
N ARG A 175 -1.70 -22.59 3.10
CA ARG A 175 -2.96 -23.11 2.52
C ARG A 175 -4.15 -23.08 3.48
N VAL A 176 -3.93 -23.29 4.78
CA VAL A 176 -4.99 -23.17 5.78
C VAL A 176 -5.44 -21.71 5.92
N GLN A 177 -4.51 -20.76 5.95
CA GLN A 177 -4.84 -19.33 6.00
C GLN A 177 -5.62 -18.87 4.76
N GLU A 178 -5.22 -19.34 3.58
CA GLU A 178 -5.93 -19.05 2.33
C GLU A 178 -7.36 -19.61 2.35
N ALA A 179 -7.53 -20.87 2.77
CA ALA A 179 -8.84 -21.51 2.81
C ALA A 179 -9.78 -20.84 3.84
N THR A 180 -9.25 -20.40 4.98
CA THR A 180 -10.05 -19.66 5.97
C THR A 180 -10.38 -18.24 5.50
N ALA A 181 -9.47 -17.56 4.82
CA ALA A 181 -9.72 -16.26 4.21
C ALA A 181 -10.76 -16.34 3.09
N ASP A 182 -10.67 -17.34 2.20
CA ASP A 182 -11.64 -17.62 1.15
C ASP A 182 -13.05 -17.87 1.72
N ALA A 183 -13.16 -18.75 2.73
CA ALA A 183 -14.44 -19.06 3.36
C ALA A 183 -15.05 -17.82 4.05
N ALA A 184 -14.24 -17.03 4.75
CA ALA A 184 -14.67 -15.80 5.39
C ALA A 184 -15.10 -14.75 4.36
N GLY A 185 -14.29 -14.52 3.33
CA GLY A 185 -14.59 -13.59 2.23
C GLY A 185 -15.88 -13.97 1.50
N ALA A 186 -16.08 -15.26 1.23
CA ALA A 186 -17.33 -15.75 0.64
C ALA A 186 -18.54 -15.48 1.55
N GLN A 187 -18.39 -15.68 2.86
CA GLN A 187 -19.42 -15.34 3.83
C GLN A 187 -19.72 -13.83 3.87
N TYR A 188 -18.70 -12.97 3.77
CA TYR A 188 -18.89 -11.52 3.79
C TYR A 188 -19.60 -11.02 2.53
N LEU A 189 -19.22 -11.53 1.36
CA LEU A 189 -19.91 -11.24 0.09
C LEU A 189 -21.39 -11.66 0.17
N SER A 190 -21.66 -12.88 0.61
CA SER A 190 -23.02 -13.42 0.80
C SER A 190 -23.86 -12.52 1.71
N LYS A 191 -23.36 -12.20 2.91
CA LYS A 191 -24.06 -11.36 3.89
C LYS A 191 -24.26 -9.92 3.42
N ALA A 192 -23.32 -9.37 2.67
CA ALA A 192 -23.45 -8.06 2.04
C ALA A 192 -24.39 -8.07 0.82
N GLY A 193 -24.81 -9.26 0.38
CA GLY A 193 -25.59 -9.44 -0.84
C GLY A 193 -24.80 -8.97 -2.07
N ILE A 194 -23.51 -9.27 -2.14
CA ILE A 194 -22.62 -8.99 -3.27
C ILE A 194 -22.31 -10.31 -3.97
N SER A 195 -22.43 -10.35 -5.29
CA SER A 195 -22.17 -11.57 -6.05
C SER A 195 -20.71 -12.03 -5.90
N GLY A 196 -20.52 -13.34 -5.71
CA GLY A 196 -19.19 -13.97 -5.71
C GLY A 196 -18.59 -14.19 -7.11
N LYS A 197 -19.30 -13.82 -8.19
CA LYS A 197 -18.81 -13.96 -9.58
C LYS A 197 -17.48 -13.24 -9.78
N GLY A 198 -17.36 -12.00 -9.31
CA GLY A 198 -16.14 -11.21 -9.43
C GLY A 198 -14.93 -11.84 -8.76
N SER A 199 -15.10 -12.47 -7.59
CA SER A 199 -14.01 -13.22 -6.94
C SER A 199 -13.50 -14.35 -7.84
N LEU A 200 -14.42 -15.17 -8.39
CA LEU A 200 -14.05 -16.26 -9.29
C LEU A 200 -13.43 -15.77 -10.59
N ASP A 201 -13.96 -14.70 -11.16
CA ASP A 201 -13.51 -14.18 -12.45
C ASP A 201 -12.11 -13.57 -12.33
N PHE A 202 -11.84 -12.84 -11.24
CA PHE A 202 -10.50 -12.37 -10.92
C PHE A 202 -9.52 -13.52 -10.66
N PHE A 203 -9.90 -14.52 -9.86
CA PHE A 203 -9.03 -15.68 -9.61
C PHE A 203 -8.73 -16.48 -10.88
N LYS A 204 -9.70 -16.66 -11.78
CA LYS A 204 -9.45 -17.28 -13.08
C LYS A 204 -8.48 -16.45 -13.93
N LYS A 205 -8.52 -15.11 -13.86
CA LYS A 205 -7.53 -14.26 -14.55
C LYS A 205 -6.13 -14.53 -14.03
N LEU A 206 -5.94 -14.54 -12.71
CA LEU A 206 -4.66 -14.85 -12.09
C LEU A 206 -4.16 -16.24 -12.50
N GLN A 207 -5.04 -17.25 -12.42
CA GLN A 207 -4.71 -18.62 -12.85
C GLN A 207 -4.32 -18.68 -14.34
N ASN A 208 -5.01 -17.95 -15.21
CA ASN A 208 -4.68 -17.89 -16.62
C ASN A 208 -3.34 -17.19 -16.89
N LEU A 209 -3.00 -16.16 -16.12
CA LEU A 209 -1.69 -15.50 -16.21
C LEU A 209 -0.57 -16.47 -15.79
N GLU A 210 -0.76 -17.24 -14.71
CA GLU A 210 0.18 -18.29 -14.32
C GLU A 210 0.41 -19.31 -15.44
N PHE A 211 -0.66 -19.78 -16.11
CA PHE A 211 -0.53 -20.77 -17.19
C PHE A 211 0.12 -20.22 -18.47
N ARG A 212 -0.19 -18.97 -18.86
CA ARG A 212 0.37 -18.37 -20.09
C ARG A 212 1.86 -18.10 -19.99
N TYR A 213 2.37 -17.85 -18.79
CA TYR A 213 3.75 -17.41 -18.56
C TYR A 213 4.60 -18.48 -17.87
N ALA A 214 4.68 -19.69 -18.45
CA ALA A 214 5.64 -20.74 -18.04
C ALA A 214 7.13 -20.29 -18.04
N VAL A 215 7.42 -19.04 -18.42
CA VAL A 215 8.69 -18.32 -18.27
C VAL A 215 8.48 -17.11 -17.36
N LYS A 216 9.29 -17.01 -16.30
CA LYS A 216 9.24 -15.96 -15.26
C LYS A 216 9.35 -14.54 -15.86
N GLN A 217 8.29 -13.76 -15.77
CA GLN A 217 8.39 -12.33 -15.49
C GLN A 217 8.08 -12.13 -14.01
N ASP A 218 8.99 -11.44 -13.30
CA ASP A 218 8.93 -11.34 -11.84
C ASP A 218 7.75 -10.50 -11.32
N ASP A 219 7.19 -9.62 -12.16
CA ASP A 219 6.21 -8.61 -11.74
C ASP A 219 4.76 -9.12 -11.80
N ASP A 220 4.41 -10.03 -12.72
CA ASP A 220 3.01 -10.48 -12.92
C ASP A 220 2.55 -11.57 -11.94
N GLN A 221 3.46 -12.10 -11.12
CA GLN A 221 3.19 -13.22 -10.20
C GLN A 221 3.17 -12.81 -8.71
N ALA A 222 3.16 -11.50 -8.40
CA ALA A 222 3.24 -11.03 -7.02
C ALA A 222 2.11 -11.58 -6.14
N TYR A 223 0.85 -11.46 -6.58
CA TYR A 223 -0.32 -12.00 -5.86
C TYR A 223 -0.24 -13.51 -5.66
N SER A 224 0.06 -14.29 -6.70
CA SER A 224 0.16 -15.75 -6.60
C SER A 224 1.29 -16.25 -5.70
N ARG A 225 2.35 -15.44 -5.51
CA ARG A 225 3.45 -15.74 -4.58
C ARG A 225 3.03 -15.54 -3.13
N THR A 226 2.22 -14.52 -2.84
CA THR A 226 1.69 -14.24 -1.50
C THR A 226 0.44 -15.05 -1.18
N HIS A 227 -0.37 -15.35 -2.19
CA HIS A 227 -1.62 -16.12 -2.15
C HIS A 227 -1.57 -17.27 -3.17
N PRO A 228 -0.94 -18.41 -2.85
CA PRO A 228 -0.88 -19.54 -3.75
C PRO A 228 -2.29 -19.99 -4.19
N LEU A 229 -2.59 -19.83 -5.47
CA LEU A 229 -3.89 -20.17 -6.04
C LEU A 229 -3.87 -21.61 -6.57
N SER A 230 -4.92 -22.37 -6.30
CA SER A 230 -5.08 -23.72 -6.84
C SER A 230 -6.44 -23.89 -7.50
N GLY A 231 -6.53 -24.83 -8.45
CA GLY A 231 -7.81 -25.23 -9.03
C GLY A 231 -8.82 -25.66 -7.96
N ASP A 232 -8.34 -26.32 -6.89
CA ASP A 232 -9.18 -26.75 -5.76
C ASP A 232 -9.80 -25.57 -5.02
N ARG A 233 -9.06 -24.47 -4.79
CA ARG A 233 -9.60 -23.25 -4.16
C ARG A 233 -10.70 -22.62 -5.01
N ILE A 234 -10.45 -22.47 -6.31
CA ILE A 234 -11.44 -21.91 -7.25
C ILE A 234 -12.69 -22.79 -7.28
N GLN A 235 -12.53 -24.11 -7.29
CA GLN A 235 -13.65 -25.06 -7.29
C GLN A 235 -14.45 -25.00 -5.99
N ALA A 236 -13.78 -24.98 -4.82
CA ALA A 236 -14.44 -24.86 -3.53
C ALA A 236 -15.24 -23.55 -3.41
N LEU A 237 -14.66 -22.42 -3.82
CA LEU A 237 -15.37 -21.14 -3.88
C LEU A 237 -16.56 -21.18 -4.84
N ARG A 238 -16.40 -21.81 -6.01
CA ARG A 238 -17.49 -21.97 -6.97
C ARG A 238 -18.68 -22.70 -6.35
N GLU A 239 -18.44 -23.78 -5.62
CA GLU A 239 -19.49 -24.56 -4.96
C GLU A 239 -20.27 -23.72 -3.94
N VAL A 240 -19.59 -22.83 -3.22
CA VAL A 240 -20.24 -21.88 -2.28
C VAL A 240 -21.01 -20.80 -3.04
N TYR A 241 -20.42 -20.20 -4.06
CA TYR A 241 -21.01 -19.03 -4.71
C TYR A 241 -22.21 -19.34 -5.60
N VAL A 242 -22.23 -20.46 -6.32
CA VAL A 242 -23.29 -20.74 -7.30
C VAL A 242 -24.66 -21.01 -6.67
N VAL A 243 -24.69 -21.41 -5.40
CA VAL A 243 -25.92 -21.63 -4.64
C VAL A 243 -26.31 -20.41 -3.79
N ASP A 244 -25.47 -19.38 -3.74
CA ASP A 244 -25.71 -18.18 -2.96
C ASP A 244 -26.82 -17.32 -3.61
N PRO A 245 -27.78 -16.77 -2.83
CA PRO A 245 -28.83 -15.91 -3.38
C PRO A 245 -28.33 -14.68 -4.14
N ALA A 246 -27.12 -14.19 -3.84
CA ALA A 246 -26.51 -13.04 -4.52
C ALA A 246 -25.81 -13.41 -5.84
N TRP A 247 -25.72 -14.69 -6.21
CA TRP A 247 -25.00 -15.14 -7.42
C TRP A 247 -25.40 -14.38 -8.69
N ASP A 248 -26.69 -14.27 -8.95
CA ASP A 248 -27.24 -13.58 -10.13
C ASP A 248 -27.65 -12.13 -9.86
N LYS A 249 -27.32 -11.60 -8.68
CA LYS A 249 -27.57 -10.19 -8.39
C LYS A 249 -26.60 -9.34 -9.23
N PRO A 250 -27.12 -8.38 -10.02
CA PRO A 250 -26.27 -7.50 -10.81
C PRO A 250 -25.44 -6.60 -9.87
N SER A 251 -24.24 -6.24 -10.33
CA SER A 251 -23.42 -5.23 -9.68
C SER A 251 -24.12 -3.87 -9.69
N ASP A 252 -23.81 -3.02 -8.71
CA ASP A 252 -24.30 -1.65 -8.67
C ASP A 252 -23.73 -0.86 -9.87
N PRO A 253 -24.58 -0.38 -10.80
CA PRO A 253 -24.13 0.36 -11.98
C PRO A 253 -23.39 1.66 -11.64
N GLN A 254 -23.71 2.31 -10.51
CA GLN A 254 -23.03 3.54 -10.09
C GLN A 254 -21.62 3.24 -9.58
N LEU A 255 -21.48 2.17 -8.78
CA LEU A 255 -20.17 1.70 -8.32
C LEU A 255 -19.30 1.27 -9.50
N GLU A 256 -19.88 0.55 -10.46
CA GLU A 256 -19.19 0.13 -11.69
C GLU A 256 -18.72 1.33 -12.52
N ALA A 257 -19.59 2.31 -12.75
CA ALA A 257 -19.22 3.52 -13.49
C ALA A 257 -18.07 4.30 -12.81
N ARG A 258 -18.11 4.42 -11.47
CA ARG A 258 -17.03 5.03 -10.68
C ARG A 258 -15.74 4.23 -10.76
N PHE A 259 -15.82 2.90 -10.68
CA PHE A 259 -14.65 2.03 -10.86
C PHE A 259 -14.00 2.22 -12.22
N GLN A 260 -14.76 2.20 -13.32
CA GLN A 260 -14.22 2.40 -14.67
C GLN A 260 -13.58 3.79 -14.83
N ARG A 261 -14.18 4.81 -14.23
CA ARG A 261 -13.63 6.17 -14.20
C ARG A 261 -12.30 6.24 -13.43
N VAL A 262 -12.23 5.69 -12.22
CA VAL A 262 -10.99 5.62 -11.41
C VAL A 262 -9.91 4.80 -12.10
N LYS A 263 -10.27 3.66 -12.70
CA LYS A 263 -9.34 2.83 -13.48
C LYS A 263 -8.72 3.62 -14.63
N ALA A 264 -9.51 4.41 -15.35
CA ALA A 264 -9.02 5.25 -16.44
C ALA A 264 -8.19 6.44 -15.95
N LYS A 265 -8.60 7.08 -14.84
CA LYS A 265 -7.83 8.12 -14.13
C LYS A 265 -6.43 7.63 -13.76
N LEU A 266 -6.35 6.50 -13.06
CA LEU A 266 -5.08 5.90 -12.63
C LEU A 266 -4.20 5.58 -13.84
N LEU A 267 -4.77 5.05 -14.91
CA LEU A 267 -4.02 4.81 -16.15
C LEU A 267 -3.48 6.12 -16.73
N GLY A 268 -4.30 7.17 -16.83
CA GLY A 268 -3.84 8.47 -17.34
C GLY A 268 -2.74 9.11 -16.49
N TYR A 269 -2.81 8.92 -15.17
CA TYR A 269 -1.80 9.40 -14.23
C TYR A 269 -0.49 8.59 -14.33
N MET A 270 -0.56 7.26 -14.39
CA MET A 270 0.60 6.36 -14.25
C MET A 270 1.27 5.96 -15.56
N GLU A 271 0.54 5.90 -16.68
CA GLU A 271 1.11 5.53 -17.99
C GLU A 271 1.71 6.72 -18.72
N GLU A 272 2.56 6.41 -19.71
CA GLU A 272 3.07 7.43 -20.64
C GLU A 272 1.92 8.04 -21.45
N PRO A 273 1.89 9.37 -21.65
CA PRO A 273 0.81 10.04 -22.34
C PRO A 273 0.47 9.42 -23.71
N GLU A 274 1.47 9.01 -24.50
CA GLU A 274 1.24 8.40 -25.82
C GLU A 274 0.53 7.05 -25.75
N ARG A 275 0.70 6.30 -24.66
CA ARG A 275 0.00 5.02 -24.44
C ARG A 275 -1.43 5.30 -24.00
N THR A 276 -1.61 6.24 -23.08
CA THR A 276 -2.94 6.68 -22.63
C THR A 276 -3.78 7.17 -23.80
N LEU A 277 -3.25 8.05 -24.63
CA LEU A 277 -3.94 8.62 -25.80
C LEU A 277 -4.22 7.59 -26.90
N ARG A 278 -3.42 6.52 -26.99
CA ARG A 278 -3.70 5.38 -27.88
C ARG A 278 -4.83 4.50 -27.36
N LYS A 279 -4.86 4.24 -26.05
CA LYS A 279 -5.91 3.44 -25.40
C LYS A 279 -7.25 4.19 -25.37
N TYR A 280 -7.20 5.50 -25.15
CA TYR A 280 -8.36 6.40 -25.08
C TYR A 280 -8.25 7.48 -26.16
N PRO A 281 -8.48 7.15 -27.44
CA PRO A 281 -8.38 8.10 -28.54
C PRO A 281 -9.40 9.23 -28.39
N GLU A 282 -9.14 10.39 -28.96
CA GLU A 282 -10.05 11.56 -28.87
C GLU A 282 -11.45 11.27 -29.44
N SER A 283 -11.62 10.26 -30.29
CA SER A 283 -12.94 9.80 -30.77
C SER A 283 -13.80 9.20 -29.66
N ASP A 284 -13.19 8.67 -28.60
CA ASP A 284 -13.89 8.17 -27.43
C ASP A 284 -14.26 9.33 -26.50
N LYS A 285 -15.55 9.68 -26.48
CA LYS A 285 -16.08 10.78 -25.67
C LYS A 285 -16.64 10.33 -24.31
N SER A 286 -16.43 9.07 -23.93
CA SER A 286 -16.86 8.53 -22.63
C SER A 286 -16.15 9.24 -21.47
N VAL A 287 -16.81 9.29 -20.31
CA VAL A 287 -16.24 9.88 -19.10
C VAL A 287 -14.87 9.29 -18.72
N PRO A 288 -14.68 7.95 -18.68
CA PRO A 288 -13.37 7.36 -18.38
C PRO A 288 -12.28 7.82 -19.36
N ALA A 289 -12.59 7.86 -20.67
CA ALA A 289 -11.63 8.26 -21.69
C ALA A 289 -11.20 9.72 -21.55
N ARG A 290 -12.14 10.64 -21.32
CA ARG A 290 -11.85 12.06 -21.06
C ARG A 290 -10.98 12.23 -19.83
N TYR A 291 -11.27 11.48 -18.78
CA TYR A 291 -10.53 11.58 -17.53
C TYR A 291 -9.07 11.11 -17.69
N ALA A 292 -8.86 9.97 -18.36
CA ALA A 292 -7.52 9.51 -18.71
C ALA A 292 -6.76 10.53 -19.57
N ARG A 293 -7.42 11.11 -20.57
CA ARG A 293 -6.82 12.12 -21.46
C ARG A 293 -6.49 13.42 -20.75
N ALA A 294 -7.32 13.87 -19.81
CA ALA A 294 -7.05 15.08 -19.04
C ALA A 294 -5.72 14.97 -18.30
N TYR A 295 -5.46 13.84 -17.62
CA TYR A 295 -4.15 13.57 -17.00
C TYR A 295 -3.02 13.44 -18.02
N ALA A 296 -3.24 12.75 -19.15
CA ALA A 296 -2.22 12.63 -20.19
C ALA A 296 -1.80 13.99 -20.76
N TRP A 297 -2.77 14.86 -21.11
CA TRP A 297 -2.50 16.20 -21.64
C TRP A 297 -1.82 17.10 -20.61
N HIS A 298 -2.25 17.00 -19.35
CA HIS A 298 -1.63 17.73 -18.25
C HIS A 298 -0.15 17.33 -18.08
N LYS A 299 0.15 16.03 -18.04
CA LYS A 299 1.52 15.50 -17.99
C LYS A 299 2.37 15.92 -19.19
N SER A 300 1.75 16.05 -20.37
CA SER A 300 2.41 16.51 -21.60
C SER A 300 2.55 18.03 -21.70
N ALA A 301 2.26 18.79 -20.63
CA ALA A 301 2.32 20.26 -20.60
C ALA A 301 1.41 20.94 -21.65
N TYR A 302 0.25 20.34 -21.95
CA TYR A 302 -0.81 20.95 -22.75
C TYR A 302 -2.03 21.29 -21.87
N PRO A 303 -1.93 22.30 -20.98
CA PRO A 303 -2.93 22.55 -19.97
C PRO A 303 -4.28 22.95 -20.56
N GLN A 304 -4.31 23.66 -21.68
CA GLN A 304 -5.59 23.98 -22.34
C GLN A 304 -6.31 22.72 -22.83
N LYS A 305 -5.59 21.76 -23.41
CA LYS A 305 -6.20 20.49 -23.83
C LYS A 305 -6.71 19.67 -22.64
N ALA A 306 -5.98 19.72 -21.52
CA ALA A 306 -6.44 19.10 -20.29
C ALA A 306 -7.73 19.76 -19.78
N LEU A 307 -7.78 21.09 -19.75
CA LEU A 307 -8.98 21.85 -19.37
C LEU A 307 -10.15 21.59 -20.32
N ASP A 308 -9.93 21.50 -21.63
CA ASP A 308 -11.00 21.18 -22.58
C ASP A 308 -11.64 19.79 -22.30
N GLU A 309 -10.85 18.80 -21.86
CA GLU A 309 -11.38 17.51 -21.42
C GLU A 309 -12.11 17.62 -20.08
N VAL A 310 -11.60 18.43 -19.15
CA VAL A 310 -12.22 18.69 -17.83
C VAL A 310 -13.54 19.44 -17.97
N ASP A 311 -13.61 20.47 -18.80
CA ASP A 311 -14.84 21.21 -19.08
C ASP A 311 -15.92 20.29 -19.63
N ALA A 312 -15.54 19.36 -20.52
CA ALA A 312 -16.44 18.36 -21.03
C ALA A 312 -16.91 17.36 -19.95
N LEU A 313 -16.07 17.04 -18.95
CA LEU A 313 -16.47 16.23 -17.80
C LEU A 313 -17.43 16.99 -16.88
N ILE A 314 -17.12 18.25 -16.53
CA ILE A 314 -17.96 19.12 -15.70
C ILE A 314 -19.33 19.33 -16.37
N ALA A 315 -19.38 19.46 -17.69
CA ALA A 315 -20.65 19.57 -18.42
C ALA A 315 -21.57 18.35 -18.22
N THR A 316 -21.01 17.15 -17.96
CA THR A 316 -21.81 15.95 -17.65
C THR A 316 -22.32 15.91 -16.21
N ASN A 317 -21.53 16.44 -15.26
CA ASN A 317 -21.91 16.53 -13.86
C ASN A 317 -21.24 17.76 -13.20
N PRO A 318 -21.91 18.92 -13.18
CA PRO A 318 -21.32 20.18 -12.70
C PRO A 318 -21.03 20.22 -11.20
N GLU A 319 -21.57 19.27 -10.44
CA GLU A 319 -21.43 19.18 -8.99
C GLU A 319 -20.45 18.09 -8.56
N ASP A 320 -19.86 17.33 -9.50
CA ASP A 320 -18.91 16.28 -9.17
C ASP A 320 -17.63 16.87 -8.57
N PRO A 321 -17.32 16.62 -7.28
CA PRO A 321 -16.18 17.24 -6.63
C PRO A 321 -14.84 16.82 -7.25
N TYR A 322 -14.76 15.64 -7.89
CA TYR A 322 -13.50 15.13 -8.44
C TYR A 322 -13.18 15.71 -9.82
N PHE A 323 -14.19 16.18 -10.56
CA PHE A 323 -13.98 16.96 -11.79
C PHE A 323 -13.55 18.38 -11.48
N LEU A 324 -14.20 19.00 -10.49
CA LEU A 324 -13.84 20.33 -9.98
C LEU A 324 -12.44 20.33 -9.33
N GLU A 325 -12.09 19.27 -8.62
CA GLU A 325 -10.73 19.06 -8.10
C GLU A 325 -9.70 19.02 -9.25
N LEU A 326 -9.97 18.23 -10.29
CA LEU A 326 -9.06 18.11 -11.43
C LEU A 326 -8.89 19.45 -12.17
N GLU A 327 -9.98 20.21 -12.35
CA GLU A 327 -9.91 21.57 -12.92
C GLU A 327 -8.97 22.46 -12.09
N GLY A 328 -9.20 22.49 -10.78
CA GLY A 328 -8.37 23.21 -9.83
C GLY A 328 -6.91 22.78 -9.87
N GLN A 329 -6.64 21.49 -9.93
CA GLN A 329 -5.30 20.93 -10.01
C GLN A 329 -4.58 21.37 -11.30
N VAL A 330 -5.21 21.22 -12.46
CA VAL A 330 -4.64 21.62 -13.75
C VAL A 330 -4.35 23.12 -13.76
N LEU A 331 -5.29 23.96 -13.27
CA LEU A 331 -5.10 25.40 -13.17
C LEU A 331 -3.93 25.76 -12.24
N LEU A 332 -3.89 25.15 -11.05
CA LEU A 332 -2.87 25.43 -10.04
C LEU A 332 -1.47 25.06 -10.55
N GLU A 333 -1.31 23.85 -11.09
CA GLU A 333 -0.03 23.35 -11.61
C GLU A 333 0.40 24.06 -12.91
N SER A 334 -0.54 24.73 -13.59
CA SER A 334 -0.25 25.62 -14.73
C SER A 334 0.05 27.07 -14.34
N GLY A 335 0.22 27.36 -13.05
CA GLY A 335 0.53 28.71 -12.55
C GLY A 335 -0.65 29.67 -12.52
N ARG A 336 -1.89 29.16 -12.47
CA ARG A 336 -3.15 29.93 -12.39
C ARG A 336 -3.87 29.73 -11.05
N PRO A 337 -3.21 29.97 -9.89
CA PRO A 337 -3.78 29.68 -8.56
C PRO A 337 -5.07 30.46 -8.27
N LYS A 338 -5.20 31.70 -8.75
CA LYS A 338 -6.41 32.52 -8.57
C LYS A 338 -7.63 31.91 -9.24
N GLU A 339 -7.44 31.30 -10.41
CA GLU A 339 -8.50 30.65 -11.18
C GLU A 339 -8.83 29.26 -10.62
N ALA A 340 -7.87 28.60 -9.96
CA ALA A 340 -8.09 27.32 -9.29
C ALA A 340 -8.99 27.42 -8.05
N ILE A 341 -9.04 28.58 -7.37
CA ILE A 341 -9.77 28.72 -6.10
C ILE A 341 -11.28 28.46 -6.23
N PRO A 342 -12.04 29.06 -7.18
CA PRO A 342 -13.47 28.83 -7.29
C PRO A 342 -13.87 27.35 -7.47
N PRO A 343 -13.30 26.57 -8.42
CA PRO A 343 -13.66 25.16 -8.56
C PRO A 343 -13.22 24.33 -7.34
N LEU A 344 -12.04 24.59 -6.76
CA LEU A 344 -11.59 23.89 -5.54
C LEU A 344 -12.49 24.17 -4.34
N ARG A 345 -12.96 25.41 -4.16
CA ARG A 345 -13.89 25.76 -3.08
C ARG A 345 -15.21 25.00 -3.24
N LYS A 346 -15.71 24.88 -4.47
CA LYS A 346 -16.89 24.08 -4.78
C LYS A 346 -16.65 22.59 -4.55
N ALA A 347 -15.50 22.07 -4.97
CA ALA A 347 -15.09 20.68 -4.73
C ALA A 347 -15.04 20.33 -3.24
N VAL A 348 -14.46 21.20 -2.40
CA VAL A 348 -14.44 21.02 -0.93
C VAL A 348 -15.84 21.00 -0.34
N ALA A 349 -16.73 21.89 -0.78
CA ALA A 349 -18.11 21.92 -0.31
C ALA A 349 -18.88 20.64 -0.71
N ASN A 350 -18.75 20.21 -1.96
CA ASN A 350 -19.49 19.07 -2.51
C ASN A 350 -18.94 17.71 -2.01
N SER A 351 -17.70 17.68 -1.53
CA SER A 351 -17.05 16.48 -0.97
C SER A 351 -17.10 16.41 0.57
N LYS A 352 -17.85 17.30 1.23
CA LYS A 352 -17.94 17.40 2.70
C LYS A 352 -16.57 17.59 3.37
N SER A 353 -15.77 18.50 2.82
CA SER A 353 -14.41 18.79 3.30
C SER A 353 -13.45 17.62 3.18
N GLN A 354 -13.49 16.89 2.07
CA GLN A 354 -12.54 15.81 1.82
C GLN A 354 -11.09 16.33 1.99
N PRO A 355 -10.24 15.68 2.81
CA PRO A 355 -8.97 16.28 3.26
C PRO A 355 -7.93 16.56 2.17
N LEU A 356 -7.81 15.71 1.15
CA LEU A 356 -6.90 15.89 0.03
C LEU A 356 -7.34 17.10 -0.82
N ILE A 357 -8.63 17.18 -1.17
CA ILE A 357 -9.20 18.31 -1.93
C ILE A 357 -9.04 19.62 -1.14
N ALA A 358 -9.31 19.58 0.17
CA ALA A 358 -9.13 20.71 1.07
C ALA A 358 -7.66 21.15 1.15
N SER A 359 -6.72 20.21 1.12
CA SER A 359 -5.29 20.51 1.09
C SER A 359 -4.87 21.20 -0.21
N THR A 360 -5.44 20.77 -1.35
CA THR A 360 -5.24 21.41 -2.66
C THR A 360 -5.83 22.83 -2.67
N LEU A 361 -7.01 23.07 -2.09
CA LEU A 361 -7.56 24.41 -1.91
C LEU A 361 -6.65 25.29 -1.03
N GLY A 362 -6.16 24.75 0.09
CA GLY A 362 -5.21 25.44 0.96
C GLY A 362 -3.94 25.85 0.21
N HIS A 363 -3.39 24.95 -0.60
CA HIS A 363 -2.25 25.25 -1.46
C HIS A 363 -2.57 26.34 -2.49
N ALA A 364 -3.71 26.26 -3.18
CA ALA A 364 -4.12 27.28 -4.15
C ALA A 364 -4.24 28.66 -3.53
N LEU A 365 -4.83 28.76 -2.32
CA LEU A 365 -4.95 29.99 -1.55
C LEU A 365 -3.57 30.58 -1.21
N ILE A 366 -2.63 29.75 -0.73
CA ILE A 366 -1.26 30.16 -0.40
C ILE A 366 -0.50 30.60 -1.66
N ALA A 367 -0.64 29.87 -2.76
CA ALA A 367 0.07 30.11 -4.02
C ALA A 367 -0.35 31.42 -4.72
N THR A 368 -1.43 32.08 -4.28
CA THR A 368 -1.75 33.44 -4.73
C THR A 368 -0.81 34.51 -4.18
N GLU A 369 -0.04 34.19 -3.13
CA GLU A 369 0.80 35.12 -2.36
C GLU A 369 0.04 36.33 -1.80
N ASP A 370 -1.29 36.25 -1.73
CA ASP A 370 -2.15 37.30 -1.17
C ASP A 370 -2.41 37.02 0.33
N PRO A 371 -1.94 37.89 1.25
CA PRO A 371 -2.17 37.71 2.67
C PRO A 371 -3.64 37.65 3.08
N ALA A 372 -4.56 38.18 2.25
CA ALA A 372 -6.00 38.10 2.48
C ALA A 372 -6.53 36.65 2.45
N ASN A 373 -5.82 35.73 1.80
CA ASN A 373 -6.23 34.33 1.66
C ASN A 373 -5.76 33.44 2.83
N PHE A 374 -4.79 33.88 3.65
CA PHE A 374 -4.26 33.07 4.74
C PHE A 374 -5.28 32.67 5.82
N PRO A 375 -6.24 33.52 6.24
CA PRO A 375 -7.27 33.11 7.18
C PRO A 375 -8.17 31.97 6.67
N GLU A 376 -8.52 31.98 5.37
CA GLU A 376 -9.29 30.89 4.75
C GLU A 376 -8.42 29.63 4.64
N ALA A 377 -7.16 29.77 4.18
CA ALA A 377 -6.23 28.66 4.06
C ALA A 377 -6.01 27.95 5.41
N GLU A 378 -5.79 28.72 6.49
CA GLU A 378 -5.66 28.18 7.85
C GLU A 378 -6.88 27.36 8.26
N LYS A 379 -8.09 27.90 8.05
CA LYS A 379 -9.33 27.22 8.42
C LYS A 379 -9.49 25.91 7.67
N VAL A 380 -9.31 25.93 6.35
CA VAL A 380 -9.45 24.76 5.47
C VAL A 380 -8.43 23.68 5.83
N LEU A 381 -7.15 24.07 5.99
CA LEU A 381 -6.07 23.13 6.30
C LEU A 381 -6.19 22.55 7.72
N LYS A 382 -6.66 23.33 8.70
CA LYS A 382 -6.98 22.81 10.04
C LYS A 382 -8.08 21.76 10.01
N THR A 383 -9.12 21.97 9.19
CA THR A 383 -10.15 20.94 8.98
C THR A 383 -9.56 19.71 8.28
N ALA A 384 -8.72 19.89 7.26
CA ALA A 384 -8.06 18.78 6.56
C ALA A 384 -7.22 17.91 7.52
N VAL A 385 -6.30 18.48 8.29
CA VAL A 385 -5.44 17.73 9.21
C VAL A 385 -6.18 17.14 10.41
N ALA A 386 -7.36 17.68 10.75
CA ALA A 386 -8.22 17.11 11.79
C ALA A 386 -8.98 15.86 11.32
N LEU A 387 -9.36 15.84 10.03
CA LEU A 387 -10.04 14.70 9.41
C LEU A 387 -9.05 13.62 8.95
N ASP A 388 -7.85 14.03 8.55
CA ASP A 388 -6.77 13.16 8.09
C ASP A 388 -5.42 13.74 8.53
N ASN A 389 -4.93 13.26 9.67
CA ASN A 389 -3.66 13.67 10.23
C ASN A 389 -2.47 12.92 9.61
N GLU A 390 -2.68 12.01 8.66
CA GLU A 390 -1.63 11.26 7.96
C GLU A 390 -1.29 11.87 6.59
N ASN A 391 -1.71 13.11 6.34
CA ASN A 391 -1.38 13.87 5.15
C ASN A 391 -0.19 14.82 5.39
N PRO A 392 1.06 14.43 5.04
CA PRO A 392 2.22 15.30 5.21
C PRO A 392 2.14 16.59 4.39
N PHE A 393 1.44 16.58 3.25
CA PHE A 393 1.26 17.76 2.42
C PHE A 393 0.34 18.79 3.10
N ALA A 394 -0.75 18.35 3.73
CA ALA A 394 -1.63 19.23 4.50
C ALA A 394 -0.87 19.92 5.65
N TRP A 395 -0.05 19.16 6.39
CA TRP A 395 0.80 19.69 7.45
C TRP A 395 1.82 20.68 6.91
N TYR A 396 2.45 20.39 5.77
CA TYR A 396 3.37 21.32 5.13
C TYR A 396 2.71 22.66 4.80
N GLN A 397 1.55 22.63 4.13
CA GLN A 397 0.81 23.84 3.76
C GLN A 397 0.36 24.62 5.01
N LEU A 398 -0.10 23.92 6.05
CA LEU A 398 -0.51 24.55 7.30
C LEU A 398 0.67 25.23 8.01
N GLY A 399 1.86 24.61 7.95
CA GLY A 399 3.10 25.20 8.45
C GLY A 399 3.47 26.51 7.75
N ILE A 400 3.31 26.57 6.42
CA ILE A 400 3.52 27.81 5.63
C ILE A 400 2.57 28.91 6.11
N VAL A 401 1.29 28.59 6.33
CA VAL A 401 0.31 29.57 6.82
C VAL A 401 0.68 30.08 8.21
N TYR A 402 1.02 29.20 9.15
CA TYR A 402 1.45 29.61 10.49
C TYR A 402 2.70 30.49 10.46
N ALA A 403 3.70 30.14 9.66
CA ALA A 403 4.92 30.92 9.53
C ALA A 403 4.65 32.33 8.98
N ASN A 404 3.82 32.45 7.94
CA ASN A 404 3.42 33.75 7.37
C ASN A 404 2.63 34.62 8.35
N ARG A 405 1.92 34.00 9.30
CA ARG A 405 1.19 34.69 10.37
C ARG A 405 2.02 34.98 11.62
N GLY A 406 3.30 34.61 11.62
CA GLY A 406 4.21 34.79 12.75
C GLY A 406 4.08 33.76 13.87
N ASP A 407 3.26 32.72 13.70
CA ASP A 407 3.12 31.62 14.67
C ASP A 407 4.19 30.55 14.44
N GLN A 408 5.43 30.89 14.80
CA GLN A 408 6.60 30.02 14.61
C GLN A 408 6.49 28.71 15.40
N ALA A 409 5.78 28.72 16.54
CA ALA A 409 5.62 27.54 17.38
C ALA A 409 4.72 26.49 16.71
N ARG A 410 3.57 26.90 16.15
CA ARG A 410 2.71 25.99 15.38
C ARG A 410 3.29 25.65 14.01
N ALA A 411 4.05 26.54 13.38
CA ALA A 411 4.78 26.21 12.16
C ALA A 411 5.82 25.09 12.39
N ALA A 412 6.52 25.13 13.53
CA ALA A 412 7.43 24.07 13.94
C ALA A 412 6.67 22.76 14.24
N LEU A 413 5.51 22.81 14.91
CA LEU A 413 4.68 21.61 15.12
C LEU A 413 4.27 20.97 13.80
N ALA A 414 3.75 21.76 12.87
CA ALA A 414 3.33 21.27 11.55
C ALA A 414 4.50 20.65 10.77
N SER A 415 5.70 21.23 10.89
CA SER A 415 6.93 20.65 10.32
C SER A 415 7.32 19.34 10.99
N ALA A 416 7.15 19.23 12.31
CA ALA A 416 7.42 18.01 13.05
C ALA A 416 6.49 16.86 12.63
N GLU A 417 5.19 17.13 12.50
CA GLU A 417 4.18 16.19 12.00
C GLU A 417 4.55 15.69 10.59
N ARG A 418 4.83 16.63 9.67
CA ARG A 418 5.28 16.31 8.30
C ARG A 418 6.49 15.36 8.28
N TYR A 419 7.57 15.70 8.99
CA TYR A 419 8.79 14.87 8.99
C TYR A 419 8.60 13.52 9.67
N SER A 420 7.71 13.45 10.67
CA SER A 420 7.33 12.20 11.32
C SER A 420 6.62 11.27 10.33
N LEU A 421 5.70 11.82 9.53
CA LEU A 421 4.93 11.06 8.52
C LEU A 421 5.75 10.65 7.30
N GLU A 422 6.60 11.53 6.77
CA GLU A 422 7.48 11.21 5.63
C GLU A 422 8.49 10.10 5.97
N GLY A 423 8.84 9.95 7.25
CA GLY A 423 9.82 8.99 7.72
C GLY A 423 11.25 9.31 7.25
N GLY A 424 12.23 8.56 7.77
CA GLY A 424 13.64 8.70 7.37
C GLY A 424 14.34 9.98 7.83
N GLN A 425 13.61 10.93 8.43
CA GLN A 425 14.11 12.23 8.90
C GLN A 425 13.89 12.47 10.41
N PRO A 426 14.19 11.49 11.30
CA PRO A 426 13.81 11.58 12.71
C PRO A 426 14.52 12.73 13.46
N MET A 427 15.72 13.14 13.01
CA MET A 427 16.39 14.33 13.57
C MET A 427 15.63 15.64 13.28
N LEU A 428 15.02 15.76 12.11
CA LEU A 428 14.27 16.95 11.73
C LEU A 428 12.91 16.99 12.44
N ALA A 429 12.23 15.84 12.54
CA ALA A 429 11.03 15.70 13.35
C ALA A 429 11.30 16.11 14.82
N LEU A 430 12.37 15.58 15.42
CA LEU A 430 12.75 15.87 16.80
C LEU A 430 13.02 17.36 17.05
N ARG A 431 13.86 18.00 16.20
CA ARG A 431 14.22 19.42 16.38
C ARG A 431 13.01 20.33 16.27
N ASN A 432 12.14 20.08 15.29
CA ASN A 432 10.93 20.88 15.09
C ASN A 432 9.92 20.67 16.25
N ALA A 433 9.79 19.44 16.75
CA ALA A 433 8.97 19.16 17.92
C ALA A 433 9.48 19.90 19.18
N GLU A 434 10.79 19.88 19.44
CA GLU A 434 11.39 20.62 20.57
C GLU A 434 11.20 22.14 20.43
N MET A 435 11.36 22.69 19.22
CA MET A 435 11.10 24.11 18.94
C MET A 435 9.62 24.47 19.18
N ALA A 436 8.69 23.62 18.75
CA ALA A 436 7.27 23.81 18.99
C ALA A 436 6.97 23.83 20.50
N MET A 437 7.51 22.87 21.27
CA MET A 437 7.30 22.79 22.72
C MET A 437 7.82 24.02 23.48
N GLN A 438 8.84 24.72 22.98
CA GLN A 438 9.37 25.95 23.60
C GLN A 438 8.44 27.14 23.42
N GLY A 439 7.71 27.20 22.30
CA GLY A 439 6.82 28.32 21.97
C GLY A 439 5.34 28.08 22.28
N LEU A 440 4.93 26.82 22.49
CA LEU A 440 3.55 26.44 22.80
C LEU A 440 3.28 26.41 24.31
N PRO A 441 2.07 26.78 24.78
CA PRO A 441 1.71 26.64 26.18
C PRO A 441 1.80 25.19 26.64
N GLN A 442 2.54 24.95 27.72
CA GLN A 442 2.72 23.62 28.29
C GLN A 442 1.36 22.97 28.63
N GLY A 443 1.17 21.72 28.20
CA GLY A 443 -0.08 20.97 28.41
C GLY A 443 -1.22 21.32 27.45
N SER A 444 -1.02 22.26 26.52
CA SER A 444 -1.98 22.45 25.41
C SER A 444 -1.99 21.24 24.47
N PRO A 445 -3.09 21.00 23.71
CA PRO A 445 -3.15 19.89 22.75
C PRO A 445 -2.00 19.89 21.74
N ASP A 446 -1.63 21.07 21.23
CA ASP A 446 -0.51 21.25 20.30
C ASP A 446 0.83 20.89 20.96
N TRP A 447 1.02 21.26 22.24
CA TRP A 447 2.22 20.94 23.00
C TRP A 447 2.34 19.43 23.27
N ILE A 448 1.23 18.76 23.62
CA ILE A 448 1.19 17.31 23.84
C ILE A 448 1.53 16.57 22.55
N ARG A 449 0.96 16.97 21.41
CA ARG A 449 1.34 16.42 20.10
C ARG A 449 2.84 16.58 19.81
N ALA A 450 3.39 17.77 20.04
CA ALA A 450 4.82 18.01 19.86
C ALA A 450 5.66 17.08 20.79
N GLN A 451 5.22 16.89 22.03
CA GLN A 451 5.87 15.98 22.97
C GLN A 451 5.87 14.53 22.46
N ASP A 452 4.75 14.04 21.96
CA ASP A 452 4.63 12.68 21.43
C ASP A 452 5.58 12.43 20.26
N ILE A 453 5.63 13.38 19.30
CA ILE A 453 6.55 13.32 18.16
C ILE A 453 8.00 13.34 18.64
N SER A 454 8.34 14.20 19.61
CA SER A 454 9.69 14.28 20.19
C SER A 454 10.12 12.94 20.81
N MET A 455 9.23 12.26 21.54
CA MET A 455 9.53 10.96 22.14
C MET A 455 9.81 9.88 21.08
N VAL A 456 8.94 9.77 20.07
CA VAL A 456 9.08 8.78 18.99
C VAL A 456 10.34 9.05 18.16
N ALA A 457 10.52 10.29 17.74
CA ALA A 457 11.65 10.70 16.92
C ALA A 457 12.99 10.51 17.66
N ARG A 458 13.05 10.81 18.97
CA ARG A 458 14.25 10.57 19.79
C ARG A 458 14.63 9.09 19.82
N ALA A 459 13.65 8.21 20.05
CA ALA A 459 13.89 6.78 20.06
C ALA A 459 14.41 6.27 18.71
N GLU A 460 13.91 6.81 17.60
CA GLU A 460 14.39 6.45 16.26
C GLU A 460 15.81 6.96 15.99
N VAL A 461 16.14 8.20 16.36
CA VAL A 461 17.49 8.76 16.29
C VAL A 461 18.50 7.87 17.03
N GLU A 462 18.16 7.46 18.25
CA GLU A 462 19.03 6.60 19.06
C GLU A 462 19.25 5.23 18.41
N ARG A 463 18.21 4.63 17.83
CA ARG A 463 18.33 3.37 17.09
C ARG A 463 19.22 3.52 15.86
N THR A 464 19.05 4.58 15.08
CA THR A 464 19.87 4.82 13.88
C THR A 464 21.33 5.07 14.25
N ARG A 465 21.60 5.73 15.39
CA ARG A 465 22.97 5.88 15.91
C ARG A 465 23.60 4.56 16.34
N LYS A 466 22.84 3.64 16.95
CA LYS A 466 23.34 2.31 17.36
C LYS A 466 23.60 1.36 16.18
N ARG A 467 22.98 1.62 15.03
CA ARG A 467 23.12 0.81 13.81
C ARG A 467 24.27 1.28 12.90
N ARG A 468 24.75 2.51 13.08
CA ARG A 468 25.95 3.05 12.44
C ARG A 468 27.16 2.78 13.32
#